data_AF-A0A3R6KUK8-F1
#
_entry.id   AF-A0A3R6KUK8-F1
#
_cell.length_a   1.000
_cell.length_b   1.000
_cell.length_c   1.000
_cell.angle_alpha   90.00
_cell.angle_beta   90.00
_cell.angle_gamma   90.00
#
_symmetry.space_group_name_H-M   'P 1'
#
loop_
_entity.id
_entity.type
_entity.pdbx_description
1 polymer ?
#
loop_
_entity_poly.entity_id
_entity_poly.type
_entity_poly.pdbx_seq_one_letter_code
_entity_poly.pdbx_strand_id
1 'polypeptide(L)'
;MINKMVQTIYSTVKKQDEKLLFGISPAGNIEYAESLGCDLATWLSEDGYIDYIVPQIYWSDQYRMGRKVTSLYTNRLNKWVNLNKNNTSMYIGLATYRAGTYSSSDLGWRRKNNNLVSQIKKEKAAGCDGFVLFSSSYMYHSRAAKEMKNYRNYIR
;
A
#
# COMPACT_ATOMS: atom_id res chain seq x y z
N MET A 1 -23.36 -5.06 -5.27
CA MET A 1 -23.65 -4.73 -3.85
C MET A 1 -22.58 -3.82 -3.26
N ILE A 2 -21.29 -4.18 -3.32
CA ILE A 2 -20.19 -3.40 -2.73
C ILE A 2 -20.05 -2.01 -3.39
N ASN A 3 -20.09 -1.90 -4.72
CA ASN A 3 -20.03 -0.58 -5.39
C ASN A 3 -21.12 0.39 -4.91
N LYS A 4 -22.36 -0.11 -4.77
CA LYS A 4 -23.46 0.71 -4.25
C LYS A 4 -23.21 1.15 -2.81
N MET A 5 -22.65 0.29 -1.96
CA MET A 5 -22.26 0.64 -0.60
C MET A 5 -21.17 1.72 -0.60
N VAL A 6 -20.11 1.55 -1.38
CA VAL A 6 -19.00 2.51 -1.50
C VAL A 6 -19.50 3.87 -1.98
N GLN A 7 -20.31 3.90 -3.04
CA GLN A 7 -20.90 5.13 -3.59
C GLN A 7 -21.87 5.79 -2.60
N THR A 8 -22.61 5.00 -1.81
CA THR A 8 -23.48 5.52 -0.74
C THR A 8 -22.67 6.17 0.36
N ILE A 9 -21.57 5.56 0.79
CA ILE A 9 -20.67 6.14 1.82
C ILE A 9 -20.03 7.42 1.28
N TYR A 10 -19.46 7.38 0.07
CA TYR A 10 -18.86 8.55 -0.57
C TYR A 10 -19.84 9.72 -0.63
N SER A 11 -21.03 9.50 -1.21
CA SER A 11 -22.05 10.56 -1.30
C SER A 11 -22.54 11.05 0.06
N THR A 12 -22.58 10.19 1.08
CA THR A 12 -22.94 10.60 2.44
C THR A 12 -21.86 11.50 3.05
N VAL A 13 -20.59 11.15 2.91
CA VAL A 13 -19.45 11.97 3.36
C VAL A 13 -19.47 13.34 2.67
N LYS A 14 -19.65 13.37 1.34
CA LYS A 14 -19.67 14.62 0.56
C LYS A 14 -20.88 15.51 0.86
N LYS A 15 -22.04 14.91 1.16
CA LYS A 15 -23.22 15.66 1.62
C LYS A 15 -23.01 16.29 3.00
N GLN A 16 -22.20 15.68 3.86
CA GLN A 16 -21.89 16.24 5.17
C GLN A 16 -20.93 17.43 5.07
N ASP A 17 -19.86 17.28 4.30
CA ASP A 17 -18.91 18.34 3.94
C ASP A 17 -18.07 17.88 2.75
N GLU A 18 -18.10 18.63 1.65
CA GLU A 18 -17.36 18.30 0.42
C GLU A 18 -15.84 18.22 0.63
N LYS A 19 -15.30 18.86 1.68
CA LYS A 19 -13.87 18.85 2.04
C LYS A 19 -13.43 17.56 2.74
N LEU A 20 -14.36 16.76 3.27
CA LEU A 20 -14.01 15.49 3.91
C LEU A 20 -13.62 14.46 2.84
N LEU A 21 -12.48 13.80 3.04
CA LEU A 21 -11.99 12.76 2.14
C LEU A 21 -12.48 11.39 2.59
N PHE A 22 -12.86 10.56 1.61
CA PHE A 22 -13.18 9.16 1.79
C PHE A 22 -12.23 8.29 0.96
N GLY A 23 -11.58 7.32 1.62
CA GLY A 23 -10.69 6.40 0.93
C GLY A 23 -10.70 5.01 1.53
N ILE A 24 -10.20 4.05 0.75
CA ILE A 24 -10.25 2.61 1.08
C ILE A 24 -8.83 2.04 1.03
N SER A 25 -8.50 1.13 1.96
CA SER A 25 -7.23 0.40 1.97
C SER A 25 -7.43 -1.07 1.60
N PRO A 26 -7.38 -1.43 0.30
CA PRO A 26 -7.54 -2.81 -0.14
C PRO A 26 -6.26 -3.64 0.02
N ALA A 27 -6.39 -4.96 -0.09
CA ALA A 27 -5.24 -5.86 -0.15
C ALA A 27 -4.35 -5.54 -1.37
N GLY A 28 -3.02 -5.53 -1.21
CA GLY A 28 -2.11 -5.13 -2.29
C GLY A 28 -1.99 -6.13 -3.46
N ASN A 29 -2.56 -7.33 -3.33
CA ASN A 29 -2.74 -8.23 -4.46
C ASN A 29 -4.11 -7.92 -5.09
N ILE A 30 -4.09 -7.33 -6.29
CA ILE A 30 -5.30 -6.90 -7.03
C ILE A 30 -6.28 -8.05 -7.20
N GLU A 31 -5.80 -9.20 -7.67
CA GLU A 31 -6.66 -10.34 -7.97
C GLU A 31 -7.37 -10.86 -6.71
N TYR A 32 -6.69 -10.82 -5.56
CA TYR A 32 -7.28 -11.17 -4.27
C TYR A 32 -8.25 -10.09 -3.77
N ALA A 33 -7.92 -8.80 -3.91
CA ALA A 33 -8.84 -7.72 -3.54
C ALA A 33 -10.13 -7.77 -4.36
N GLU A 34 -10.02 -8.01 -5.67
CA GLU A 34 -11.18 -8.22 -6.57
C GLU A 34 -12.00 -9.44 -6.16
N SER A 35 -11.37 -10.55 -5.74
CA SER A 35 -12.11 -11.72 -5.23
C SER A 35 -12.90 -11.44 -3.94
N LEU A 36 -12.50 -10.42 -3.18
CA LEU A 36 -13.25 -9.92 -2.01
C LEU A 36 -14.31 -8.88 -2.40
N GLY A 37 -14.46 -8.61 -3.69
CA GLY A 37 -15.44 -7.70 -4.26
C GLY A 37 -15.02 -6.23 -4.31
N CYS A 38 -13.72 -5.94 -4.23
CA CYS A 38 -13.20 -4.62 -4.58
C CYS A 38 -13.23 -4.44 -6.10
N ASP A 39 -14.13 -3.60 -6.60
CA ASP A 39 -14.19 -3.26 -8.03
C ASP A 39 -13.19 -2.15 -8.36
N LEU A 40 -11.92 -2.51 -8.32
CA LEU A 40 -10.80 -1.57 -8.46
C LEU A 40 -10.76 -0.93 -9.85
N ALA A 41 -11.23 -1.64 -10.89
CA ALA A 41 -11.34 -1.09 -12.23
C ALA A 41 -12.30 0.09 -12.25
N THR A 42 -13.51 -0.06 -11.70
CA THR A 42 -14.48 1.04 -11.60
C THR A 42 -13.97 2.16 -10.67
N TRP A 43 -13.53 1.84 -9.45
CA TRP A 43 -13.16 2.87 -8.47
C TRP A 43 -11.96 3.74 -8.89
N LEU A 44 -11.10 3.21 -9.77
CA LEU A 44 -9.93 3.90 -10.28
C LEU A 44 -10.09 4.37 -11.75
N SER A 45 -11.29 4.34 -12.30
CA SER A 45 -11.58 4.91 -13.62
C SER A 45 -12.80 5.84 -13.64
N GLU A 46 -13.62 5.80 -12.60
CA GLU A 46 -14.82 6.65 -12.44
C GLU A 46 -14.77 7.43 -11.13
N ASP A 47 -15.23 8.68 -11.18
CA ASP A 47 -15.40 9.50 -9.98
C ASP A 47 -16.64 9.06 -9.19
N GLY A 48 -16.74 9.51 -7.93
CA GLY A 48 -17.91 9.27 -7.10
C GLY A 48 -17.84 8.03 -6.20
N TYR A 49 -16.69 7.34 -6.16
CA TYR A 49 -16.46 6.17 -5.33
C TYR A 49 -15.52 6.44 -4.15
N ILE A 50 -14.36 7.04 -4.42
CA ILE A 50 -13.31 7.33 -3.43
C ILE A 50 -12.53 8.58 -3.85
N ASP A 51 -12.00 9.32 -2.88
CA ASP A 51 -11.03 10.39 -3.10
C ASP A 51 -9.58 9.88 -3.14
N TYR A 52 -9.31 8.80 -2.41
CA TYR A 52 -7.99 8.19 -2.35
C TYR A 52 -8.02 6.69 -2.09
N ILE A 53 -6.93 6.02 -2.42
CA ILE A 53 -6.76 4.57 -2.21
C ILE A 53 -5.45 4.27 -1.49
N VAL A 54 -5.46 3.22 -0.66
CA VAL A 54 -4.30 2.78 0.11
C VAL A 54 -3.98 1.29 -0.06
N PRO A 55 -3.45 0.84 -1.23
CA PRO A 55 -3.13 -0.56 -1.44
C PRO A 55 -2.08 -1.07 -0.45
N GLN A 56 -2.38 -2.19 0.22
CA GLN A 56 -1.52 -2.80 1.23
C GLN A 56 -0.42 -3.66 0.60
N ILE A 57 0.65 -3.03 0.10
CA ILE A 57 1.77 -3.74 -0.56
C ILE A 57 2.78 -4.21 0.49
N TYR A 58 2.40 -5.26 1.21
CA TYR A 58 3.12 -5.74 2.39
C TYR A 58 4.20 -6.78 2.10
N TRP A 59 4.86 -6.72 0.94
CA TRP A 59 5.93 -7.62 0.55
C TRP A 59 7.25 -6.88 0.42
N SER A 60 8.38 -7.58 0.53
CA SER A 60 9.67 -7.02 0.10
C SER A 60 9.97 -7.37 -1.37
N ASP A 61 11.02 -6.78 -1.93
CA ASP A 61 11.56 -7.19 -3.24
C ASP A 61 12.52 -8.38 -3.16
N GLN A 62 12.47 -9.14 -2.07
CA GLN A 62 13.25 -10.37 -1.87
C GLN A 62 12.32 -11.57 -1.64
N TYR A 63 11.20 -11.59 -2.36
CA TYR A 63 10.18 -12.63 -2.23
C TYR A 63 10.54 -13.85 -3.10
N ARG A 64 10.55 -15.03 -2.52
CA ARG A 64 10.87 -16.30 -3.16
C ARG A 64 9.62 -16.93 -3.76
N MET A 65 9.64 -17.11 -5.08
CA MET A 65 8.63 -17.86 -5.84
C MET A 65 9.33 -19.05 -6.49
N GLY A 66 9.13 -20.24 -5.92
CA GLY A 66 9.89 -21.43 -6.30
C GLY A 66 11.39 -21.22 -6.07
N ARG A 67 12.20 -21.37 -7.13
CA ARG A 67 13.66 -21.18 -7.07
C ARG A 67 14.12 -19.75 -7.35
N LYS A 68 13.20 -18.81 -7.65
CA LYS A 68 13.53 -17.44 -8.04
C LYS A 68 13.20 -16.44 -6.93
N VAL A 69 14.04 -15.41 -6.79
CA VAL A 69 13.74 -14.21 -6.00
C VAL A 69 13.14 -13.15 -6.92
N THR A 70 12.01 -12.60 -6.50
CA THR A 70 11.18 -11.66 -7.26
C THR A 70 11.10 -10.34 -6.53
N SER A 71 11.19 -9.24 -7.29
CA SER A 71 10.89 -7.88 -6.84
C SER A 71 9.38 -7.68 -6.67
N LEU A 72 8.78 -8.42 -5.74
CA LEU A 72 7.32 -8.53 -5.64
C LEU A 72 6.66 -7.21 -5.22
N TYR A 73 7.29 -6.43 -4.33
CA TYR A 73 6.81 -5.09 -4.00
C TYR A 73 6.72 -4.23 -5.26
N THR A 74 7.81 -4.15 -6.01
CA THR A 74 7.93 -3.32 -7.23
C THR A 74 6.90 -3.76 -8.28
N ASN A 75 6.74 -5.07 -8.48
CA ASN A 75 5.77 -5.59 -9.43
C ASN A 75 4.33 -5.23 -9.05
N ARG A 76 3.99 -5.27 -7.75
CA ARG A 76 2.66 -4.90 -7.27
C ARG A 76 2.43 -3.40 -7.38
N LEU A 77 3.41 -2.58 -7.01
CA LEU A 77 3.35 -1.12 -7.17
C LEU A 77 3.03 -0.73 -8.61
N ASN A 78 3.79 -1.28 -9.57
CA ASN A 78 3.58 -0.99 -10.99
C ASN A 78 2.18 -1.39 -11.47
N LYS A 79 1.65 -2.53 -10.99
CA LYS A 79 0.28 -2.94 -11.32
C LYS A 79 -0.76 -1.93 -10.80
N TRP A 80 -0.62 -1.48 -9.56
CA TRP A 80 -1.52 -0.49 -8.96
C TRP A 80 -1.49 0.85 -9.69
N VAL A 81 -0.29 1.38 -9.95
CA VAL A 81 -0.13 2.64 -10.68
C VAL A 81 -0.72 2.54 -12.08
N ASN A 82 -0.50 1.43 -12.79
CA ASN A 82 -1.07 1.22 -14.13
C ASN A 82 -2.60 1.08 -14.13
N LEU A 83 -3.21 0.63 -13.02
CA LEU A 83 -4.65 0.49 -12.91
C LEU A 83 -5.36 1.84 -12.71
N ASN A 84 -4.66 2.85 -12.19
CA ASN A 84 -5.23 4.18 -11.93
C ASN A 84 -5.43 4.97 -13.24
N LYS A 85 -6.68 5.19 -13.64
CA LYS A 85 -7.07 5.87 -14.89
C LYS A 85 -7.70 7.24 -14.67
N ASN A 86 -8.24 7.51 -13.49
CA ASN A 86 -8.85 8.80 -13.14
C ASN A 86 -7.98 9.67 -12.22
N ASN A 87 -6.70 9.32 -12.03
CA ASN A 87 -5.77 10.03 -11.15
C ASN A 87 -6.24 10.12 -9.68
N THR A 88 -6.95 9.09 -9.19
CA THR A 88 -7.28 8.97 -7.76
C THR A 88 -6.00 9.02 -6.92
N SER A 89 -5.97 9.82 -5.84
CA SER A 89 -4.77 9.91 -5.00
C SER A 89 -4.40 8.55 -4.42
N MET A 90 -3.13 8.17 -4.52
CA MET A 90 -2.65 6.84 -4.16
C MET A 90 -1.54 6.92 -3.10
N TYR A 91 -1.83 6.37 -1.93
CA TYR A 91 -0.86 6.20 -0.84
C TYR A 91 -0.52 4.72 -0.68
N ILE A 92 0.75 4.33 -0.56
CA ILE A 92 1.06 2.90 -0.43
C ILE A 92 1.09 2.48 1.04
N GLY A 93 0.37 1.42 1.39
CA GLY A 93 0.49 0.79 2.70
C GLY A 93 1.80 0.02 2.83
N LEU A 94 2.62 0.36 3.82
CA LEU A 94 3.91 -0.29 4.09
C LEU A 94 3.91 -1.11 5.39
N ALA A 95 4.49 -2.30 5.33
CA ALA A 95 4.40 -3.32 6.38
C ALA A 95 5.48 -3.18 7.47
N THR A 96 5.46 -2.10 8.23
CA THR A 96 6.42 -1.84 9.32
C THR A 96 6.49 -3.01 10.31
N TYR A 97 5.35 -3.67 10.58
CA TYR A 97 5.29 -4.82 11.47
C TYR A 97 6.14 -6.02 11.03
N ARG A 98 6.44 -6.14 9.73
CA ARG A 98 7.27 -7.21 9.18
C ARG A 98 8.75 -6.96 9.38
N ALA A 99 9.19 -5.74 9.66
CA ALA A 99 10.61 -5.43 9.86
C ALA A 99 11.26 -6.34 10.90
N GLY A 100 12.40 -6.94 10.54
CA GLY A 100 13.15 -7.89 11.37
C GLY A 100 12.52 -9.28 11.50
N THR A 101 11.40 -9.57 10.83
CA THR A 101 10.78 -10.92 10.86
C THR A 101 11.47 -11.88 9.92
N TYR A 102 11.62 -13.13 10.36
CA TYR A 102 11.96 -14.23 9.47
C TYR A 102 10.72 -14.67 8.68
N SER A 103 10.90 -14.87 7.38
CA SER A 103 9.95 -15.58 6.53
C SER A 103 10.74 -16.42 5.54
N SER A 104 10.31 -17.66 5.33
CA SER A 104 10.90 -18.55 4.33
C SER A 104 10.54 -18.14 2.90
N SER A 105 9.42 -17.43 2.71
CA SER A 105 9.00 -16.90 1.43
C SER A 105 9.45 -15.46 1.20
N ASP A 106 9.53 -14.62 2.22
CA ASP A 106 9.92 -13.22 2.07
C ASP A 106 11.20 -12.88 2.84
N LEU A 107 12.33 -13.02 2.17
CA LEU A 107 13.64 -13.03 2.80
C LEU A 107 14.10 -11.62 3.22
N GLY A 108 13.52 -10.57 2.61
CA GLY A 108 14.01 -9.19 2.73
C GLY A 108 13.81 -8.59 4.11
N TRP A 109 12.76 -8.99 4.81
CA TRP A 109 12.42 -8.42 6.12
C TRP A 109 13.43 -8.73 7.22
N ARG A 110 14.09 -9.89 7.16
CA ARG A 110 15.20 -10.23 8.08
C ARG A 110 16.56 -9.87 7.50
N ARG A 111 16.75 -10.00 6.19
CA ARG A 111 18.07 -9.80 5.55
C ARG A 111 18.43 -8.34 5.31
N LYS A 112 17.43 -7.47 5.24
CA LYS A 112 17.60 -6.03 5.01
C LYS A 112 16.93 -5.24 6.13
N ASN A 113 17.40 -4.02 6.32
CA ASN A 113 16.89 -3.05 7.29
C ASN A 113 16.58 -1.70 6.62
N ASN A 114 16.40 -1.69 5.30
CA ASN A 114 16.11 -0.50 4.51
C ASN A 114 14.99 -0.75 3.49
N ASN A 115 14.14 -1.74 3.75
CA ASN A 115 13.00 -2.06 2.88
C ASN A 115 12.06 -0.85 2.75
N LEU A 116 11.66 -0.22 3.86
CA LEU A 116 10.76 0.93 3.88
C LEU A 116 11.35 2.10 3.09
N VAL A 117 12.63 2.44 3.31
CA VAL A 117 13.30 3.52 2.57
C VAL A 117 13.35 3.22 1.08
N SER A 118 13.65 1.97 0.69
CA SER A 118 13.63 1.59 -0.72
C SER A 118 12.23 1.64 -1.33
N GLN A 119 11.19 1.30 -0.56
CA GLN A 119 9.80 1.30 -0.98
C GLN A 119 9.29 2.73 -1.17
N ILE A 120 9.60 3.63 -0.23
CA ILE A 120 9.25 5.06 -0.30
C ILE A 120 9.91 5.75 -1.50
N LYS A 121 11.16 5.39 -1.82
CA LYS A 121 11.80 5.91 -3.04
C LYS A 121 11.11 5.44 -4.32
N LYS A 122 10.61 4.21 -4.34
CA LYS A 122 9.94 3.63 -5.51
C LYS A 122 8.55 4.20 -5.73
N GLU A 123 7.74 4.33 -4.69
CA GLU A 123 6.41 4.94 -4.82
C GLU A 123 6.51 6.41 -5.23
N LYS A 124 7.47 7.17 -4.69
CA LYS A 124 7.74 8.55 -5.12
C LYS A 124 8.13 8.62 -6.60
N ALA A 125 9.00 7.72 -7.05
CA ALA A 125 9.40 7.65 -8.46
C ALA A 125 8.25 7.21 -9.39
N ALA A 126 7.29 6.46 -8.86
CA ALA A 126 6.10 6.02 -9.60
C ALA A 126 4.96 7.04 -9.58
N GLY A 127 5.14 8.20 -8.93
CA GLY A 127 4.13 9.26 -8.88
C GLY A 127 3.03 9.06 -7.83
N CYS A 128 3.23 8.19 -6.83
CA CYS A 128 2.30 8.05 -5.71
C CYS A 128 2.38 9.26 -4.76
N ASP A 129 1.26 9.58 -4.12
CA ASP A 129 1.08 10.76 -3.26
C ASP A 129 1.66 10.59 -1.84
N GLY A 130 2.02 9.36 -1.46
CA GLY A 130 2.71 9.08 -0.21
C GLY A 130 2.54 7.64 0.25
N PHE A 131 2.57 7.45 1.57
CA PHE A 131 2.51 6.13 2.19
C PHE A 131 1.86 6.15 3.58
N VAL A 132 1.42 4.98 4.02
CA VAL A 132 0.89 4.73 5.36
C VAL A 132 1.65 3.57 6.01
N LEU A 133 2.23 3.81 7.19
CA LEU A 133 2.96 2.77 7.93
C LEU A 133 1.99 1.92 8.78
N PHE A 134 1.94 0.62 8.51
CA PHE A 134 1.14 -0.30 9.31
C PHE A 134 2.01 -1.20 10.22
N SER A 135 1.83 -1.21 11.54
CA SER A 135 1.07 -0.25 12.37
C SER A 135 2.01 0.62 13.21
N SER A 136 1.47 1.70 13.78
CA SER A 136 2.21 2.68 14.58
C SER A 136 3.03 2.07 15.72
N SER A 137 2.53 0.99 16.36
CA SER A 137 3.24 0.27 17.42
C SER A 137 4.64 -0.21 16.99
N TYR A 138 4.81 -0.58 15.73
CA TYR A 138 6.09 -1.06 15.20
C TYR A 138 7.07 0.06 14.84
N MET A 139 6.67 1.33 14.92
CA MET A 139 7.62 2.45 14.81
C MET A 139 8.60 2.52 15.98
N TYR A 140 8.22 1.94 17.12
CA TYR A 140 8.97 1.94 18.38
C TYR A 140 9.35 0.53 18.86
N HIS A 141 8.86 -0.51 18.20
CA HIS A 141 9.14 -1.89 18.57
C HIS A 141 10.60 -2.28 18.29
N SER A 142 11.25 -2.95 19.25
CA SER A 142 12.68 -3.32 19.20
C SER A 142 13.06 -4.10 17.94
N ARG A 143 12.23 -5.06 17.52
CA ARG A 143 12.42 -5.84 16.28
C ARG A 143 12.54 -4.97 15.02
N ALA A 144 11.81 -3.86 14.96
CA ALA A 144 11.81 -2.95 13.81
C ALA A 144 12.84 -1.82 13.96
N ALA A 145 13.60 -1.75 15.06
CA ALA A 145 14.42 -0.59 15.41
C ALA A 145 15.46 -0.23 14.33
N LYS A 146 16.10 -1.21 13.69
CA LYS A 146 17.07 -0.96 12.61
C LYS A 146 16.42 -0.36 11.37
N GLU A 147 15.27 -0.91 10.96
CA GLU A 147 14.48 -0.41 9.83
C GLU A 147 13.97 1.00 10.10
N MET A 148 13.42 1.22 11.30
CA MET A 148 12.87 2.51 11.70
C MET A 148 13.95 3.58 11.93
N LYS A 149 15.17 3.19 12.33
CA LYS A 149 16.32 4.11 12.36
C LYS A 149 16.65 4.62 10.95
N ASN A 150 16.71 3.72 9.97
CA ASN A 150 16.98 4.09 8.58
C ASN A 150 15.85 4.94 7.98
N TYR A 151 14.59 4.59 8.25
CA TYR A 151 13.42 5.41 7.89
C TYR A 151 13.52 6.83 8.47
N ARG A 152 13.73 6.97 9.79
CA ARG A 152 13.83 8.28 10.45
C ARG A 152 14.99 9.14 9.94
N ASN A 153 16.10 8.52 9.56
CA ASN A 153 17.22 9.23 8.95
C ASN A 153 16.90 9.72 7.54
N TYR A 154 16.00 9.06 6.82
CA TYR A 154 15.63 9.41 5.45
C TYR A 154 14.57 10.51 5.37
N ILE A 155 13.62 10.56 6.32
CA ILE A 155 12.51 11.54 6.33
C ILE A 155 12.85 12.86 7.03
N ARG A 156 14.05 12.99 7.60
CA ARG A 156 14.58 14.25 8.14
C ARG A 156 15.11 15.11 7.01
#